data_AF-A0A151SWR8-F1
#
_entry.id   AF-A0A151SWR8-F1
#
_cell.length_a   1.000
_cell.length_b   1.000
_cell.length_c   1.000
_cell.angle_alpha   90.00
_cell.angle_beta   90.00
_cell.angle_gamma   90.00
#
_symmetry.space_group_name_H-M   'P 1'
#
loop_
_entity.id
_entity.type
_entity.pdbx_description
1 polymer ?
#
loop_
_entity_poly.entity_id
_entity_poly.type
_entity_poly.pdbx_seq_one_letter_code
_entity_poly.pdbx_strand_id
1 'polypeptide(L)'
;MYELFKMEENESIQTMFERFQTIVNELSFLGRTYDNFDQIDKLLRSLPRKWRPQVTVLRASKDLEKLSLEEMVGLLKVHEMELQQDEAG
;
A
#
# COMPACT_ATOMS: atom_id res chain seq x y z
N MET A 1 -0.01 -15.86 -4.08
CA MET A 1 0.39 -14.73 -4.92
C MET A 1 -0.15 -13.43 -4.34
N TYR A 2 -1.47 -13.20 -4.33
CA TYR A 2 -2.07 -12.05 -3.63
C TYR A 2 -2.12 -12.23 -2.11
N GLU A 3 -2.56 -13.38 -1.60
CA GLU A 3 -2.68 -13.58 -0.14
C GLU A 3 -1.36 -13.44 0.64
N LEU A 4 -0.25 -13.84 0.01
CA LEU A 4 1.10 -13.75 0.58
C LEU A 4 1.83 -12.47 0.20
N PHE A 5 1.17 -11.54 -0.50
CA PHE A 5 1.78 -10.30 -0.94
C PHE A 5 2.26 -9.48 0.25
N LYS A 6 3.52 -9.06 0.20
CA LYS A 6 4.17 -8.22 1.20
C LYS A 6 5.17 -7.31 0.48
N MET A 7 5.50 -6.22 1.13
CA MET A 7 6.65 -5.40 0.77
C MET A 7 7.92 -6.20 1.03
N GLU A 8 8.85 -6.16 0.09
CA GLU A 8 10.17 -6.77 0.25
C GLU A 8 11.12 -5.84 1.00
N GLU A 9 12.23 -6.39 1.48
CA GLU A 9 13.25 -5.61 2.19
C GLU A 9 13.89 -4.57 1.25
N ASN A 10 13.98 -3.31 1.69
CA ASN A 10 14.50 -2.17 0.92
C ASN A 10 13.73 -1.87 -0.39
N GLU A 11 12.54 -2.41 -0.55
CA GLU A 11 11.66 -2.05 -1.65
C GLU A 11 11.11 -0.62 -1.45
N SER A 12 10.83 0.09 -2.54
CA SER A 12 10.10 1.37 -2.47
C SER A 12 8.58 1.18 -2.53
N ILE A 13 7.80 2.13 -2.03
CA ILE A 13 6.33 2.12 -2.17
C ILE A 13 5.91 2.07 -3.64
N GLN A 14 6.63 2.77 -4.53
CA GLN A 14 6.34 2.73 -5.97
C GLN A 14 6.53 1.32 -6.55
N THR A 15 7.67 0.68 -6.26
CA THR A 15 7.98 -0.67 -6.77
C THR A 15 6.99 -1.70 -6.23
N MET A 16 6.66 -1.61 -4.93
CA MET A 16 5.64 -2.45 -4.31
C MET A 16 4.29 -2.29 -5.01
N PHE A 17 3.88 -1.05 -5.29
CA PHE A 17 2.60 -0.76 -5.94
C PHE A 17 2.51 -1.31 -7.37
N GLU A 18 3.58 -1.21 -8.16
CA GLU A 18 3.64 -1.78 -9.52
C GLU A 18 3.46 -3.31 -9.50
N ARG A 19 4.12 -4.01 -8.57
CA ARG A 19 3.94 -5.46 -8.38
C ARG A 19 2.51 -5.78 -7.94
N PHE A 20 1.95 -4.97 -7.05
CA PHE A 20 0.57 -5.14 -6.59
C PHE A 20 -0.43 -5.02 -7.75
N GLN A 21 -0.31 -3.97 -8.57
CA GLN A 21 -1.15 -3.77 -9.75
C GLN A 21 -1.03 -4.91 -10.76
N THR A 22 0.18 -5.44 -10.95
CA THR A 22 0.40 -6.61 -11.82
C THR A 22 -0.42 -7.80 -11.34
N ILE A 23 -0.36 -8.11 -10.04
CA ILE A 23 -1.12 -9.23 -9.45
C ILE A 23 -2.64 -8.99 -9.54
N VAL A 24 -3.10 -7.77 -9.25
CA VAL A 24 -4.53 -7.43 -9.33
C VAL A 24 -5.05 -7.56 -10.76
N ASN A 25 -4.28 -7.09 -11.75
CA ASN A 25 -4.63 -7.19 -13.17
C ASN A 25 -4.69 -8.65 -13.64
N GLU A 26 -3.71 -9.48 -13.24
CA GLU A 26 -3.71 -10.92 -13.52
C GLU A 26 -4.94 -11.61 -12.92
N LEU A 27 -5.31 -11.28 -11.67
CA LEU A 27 -6.49 -11.83 -11.02
C LEU A 27 -7.80 -11.39 -11.69
N SER A 28 -7.86 -10.12 -12.11
CA SER A 28 -9.01 -9.60 -12.87
C SER A 28 -9.19 -10.36 -14.18
N PHE A 29 -8.11 -10.67 -14.89
CA PHE A 29 -8.16 -11.50 -16.09
C PHE A 29 -8.68 -12.93 -15.82
N LEU A 30 -8.44 -13.45 -14.62
CA LEU A 30 -8.96 -14.73 -14.14
C LEU A 30 -10.37 -14.64 -13.54
N GLY A 31 -11.04 -13.48 -13.64
CA GLY A 31 -12.40 -13.26 -13.14
C GLY A 31 -12.50 -13.01 -11.64
N ARG A 32 -11.39 -12.75 -10.95
CA ARG A 32 -11.37 -12.32 -9.54
C ARG A 32 -11.06 -10.84 -9.45
N THR A 33 -12.05 -10.05 -9.05
CA THR A 33 -11.92 -8.61 -8.85
C THR A 33 -11.96 -8.28 -7.35
N TYR A 34 -11.28 -7.20 -6.98
CA TYR A 34 -11.28 -6.65 -5.62
C TYR A 34 -11.70 -5.19 -5.73
N ASP A 35 -12.55 -4.74 -4.82
CA ASP A 35 -12.91 -3.34 -4.79
C ASP A 35 -11.75 -2.47 -4.28
N ASN A 36 -11.94 -1.16 -4.34
CA ASN A 36 -10.92 -0.20 -3.93
C ASN A 36 -10.54 -0.34 -2.45
N PHE A 37 -11.51 -0.62 -1.59
CA PHE A 37 -11.27 -0.76 -0.15
C PHE A 37 -10.47 -2.04 0.15
N ASP A 38 -10.83 -3.16 -0.47
CA ASP A 38 -10.11 -4.43 -0.36
C ASP A 38 -8.65 -4.28 -0.80
N GLN A 39 -8.42 -3.56 -1.90
CA GLN A 39 -7.07 -3.29 -2.40
C GLN A 39 -6.26 -2.41 -1.44
N ILE A 40 -6.87 -1.35 -0.90
CA ILE A 40 -6.24 -0.46 0.09
C ILE A 40 -5.91 -1.24 1.37
N ASP A 41 -6.86 -1.99 1.93
CA ASP A 41 -6.62 -2.76 3.16
C ASP A 41 -5.53 -3.82 2.93
N LYS A 42 -5.51 -4.45 1.75
CA LYS A 42 -4.44 -5.39 1.40
C LYS A 42 -3.08 -4.70 1.37
N LEU A 43 -2.96 -3.56 0.69
CA LEU A 43 -1.71 -2.82 0.57
C LEU A 43 -1.19 -2.38 1.95
N LEU A 44 -2.05 -1.86 2.81
CA LEU A 44 -1.71 -1.45 4.18
C LEU A 44 -1.24 -2.62 5.05
N ARG A 45 -1.84 -3.82 4.90
CA ARG A 45 -1.40 -5.03 5.63
C ARG A 45 -0.06 -5.58 5.14
N SER A 46 0.30 -5.27 3.89
CA SER A 46 1.53 -5.72 3.26
C SER A 46 2.75 -4.85 3.61
N LEU A 47 2.55 -3.69 4.26
CA LEU A 47 3.63 -2.81 4.71
C LEU A 47 4.40 -3.38 5.93
N PRO A 48 5.71 -3.11 6.04
CA PRO A 48 6.52 -3.59 7.16
C PRO A 48 6.18 -2.88 8.47
N ARG A 49 6.61 -3.45 9.59
CA ARG A 49 6.25 -2.98 10.95
C ARG A 49 6.56 -1.50 11.20
N LYS A 50 7.57 -0.93 10.53
CA LYS A 50 7.94 0.49 10.67
C LYS A 50 6.82 1.46 10.26
N TRP A 51 5.91 1.01 9.39
CA TRP A 51 4.76 1.80 8.93
C TRP A 51 3.55 1.76 9.86
N ARG A 52 3.59 0.99 10.96
CA ARG A 52 2.44 0.82 11.87
C ARG A 52 1.83 2.15 12.35
N PRO A 53 2.61 3.16 12.77
CA PRO A 53 2.03 4.45 13.18
C PRO A 53 1.21 5.10 12.05
N GLN A 54 1.76 5.16 10.84
CA GLN A 54 1.08 5.73 9.67
C GLN A 54 -0.17 4.93 9.30
N VAL A 55 -0.09 3.59 9.30
CA VAL A 55 -1.25 2.72 9.04
C VAL A 55 -2.36 2.94 10.07
N THR A 56 -2.04 3.13 11.35
CA THR A 56 -3.03 3.42 12.39
C THR A 56 -3.73 4.75 12.16
N VAL A 57 -2.99 5.80 11.79
CA VAL A 57 -3.58 7.12 11.48
C VAL A 57 -4.49 7.04 10.25
N LEU A 58 -4.04 6.38 9.18
CA LEU A 58 -4.83 6.20 7.96
C LEU A 58 -6.13 5.42 8.24
N ARG A 59 -6.08 4.37 9.06
CA ARG A 59 -7.26 3.59 9.46
C ARG A 59 -8.21 4.32 10.40
N ALA A 60 -7.70 5.23 11.21
CA ALA A 60 -8.53 6.07 12.08
C ALA A 60 -9.22 7.21 11.31
N SER A 61 -8.75 7.52 10.09
CA SER A 61 -9.38 8.51 9.23
C SER A 61 -10.75 8.04 8.74
N LYS A 62 -11.76 8.92 8.89
CA LYS A 62 -13.13 8.67 8.40
C LYS A 62 -13.24 8.65 6.87
N ASP A 63 -12.16 9.00 6.18
CA ASP A 63 -12.13 9.13 4.73
C ASP A 63 -11.41 7.97 4.03
N LEU A 64 -10.95 6.95 4.77
CA LEU A 64 -10.28 5.78 4.16
C LEU A 64 -11.12 5.11 3.08
N GLU A 65 -12.43 4.98 3.30
CA GLU A 65 -13.37 4.39 2.34
C GLU A 65 -13.64 5.29 1.11
N LYS A 66 -13.28 6.57 1.18
CA LYS A 66 -13.48 7.55 0.10
C LYS A 66 -12.23 7.82 -0.72
N LEU A 67 -11.05 7.44 -0.21
CA LEU A 67 -9.79 7.61 -0.90
C LEU A 67 -9.69 6.62 -2.07
N SER A 68 -9.22 7.09 -3.22
CA SER A 68 -8.75 6.22 -4.27
C SER A 68 -7.45 5.52 -3.88
N LEU A 69 -7.18 4.39 -4.52
CA LEU A 69 -5.93 3.66 -4.36
C LEU A 69 -4.71 4.53 -4.69
N GLU A 70 -4.80 5.35 -5.74
CA GLU A 70 -3.74 6.25 -6.17
C GLU A 70 -3.45 7.34 -5.13
N GLU A 71 -4.49 7.93 -4.53
CA GLU A 71 -4.33 8.91 -3.44
C GLU A 71 -3.67 8.27 -2.22
N MET A 72 -4.09 7.05 -1.85
CA MET A 72 -3.47 6.30 -0.76
C MET A 72 -1.97 6.06 -1.01
N VAL A 73 -1.61 5.63 -2.21
CA VAL A 73 -0.20 5.44 -2.60
C VAL A 73 0.56 6.76 -2.59
N GLY A 74 -0.08 7.87 -3.00
CA GLY A 74 0.50 9.22 -2.90
C GLY A 74 0.87 9.58 -1.46
N LEU A 75 -0.03 9.36 -0.50
CA LEU A 75 0.22 9.62 0.93
C LEU A 75 1.37 8.76 1.47
N LEU A 76 1.43 7.49 1.07
CA LEU A 76 2.50 6.59 1.49
C LEU A 76 3.87 7.01 0.93
N LYS A 77 3.93 7.48 -0.31
CA LYS A 77 5.18 7.99 -0.91
C LYS A 77 5.70 9.25 -0.22
N VAL A 78 4.81 10.18 0.13
CA VAL A 78 5.22 11.37 0.89
C VAL A 78 5.86 10.96 2.21
N HIS A 79 5.24 10.02 2.93
CA HIS A 79 5.80 9.51 4.17
C HIS A 79 7.09 8.70 3.98
N GLU A 80 7.22 7.97 2.86
CA GLU A 80 8.47 7.27 2.50
C GLU A 80 9.65 8.26 2.40
N MET A 81 9.43 9.41 1.77
CA MET A 81 10.45 10.45 1.62
C MET A 81 10.87 11.05 2.97
N GLU A 82 9.92 11.24 3.90
CA GLU A 82 10.20 11.71 5.26
C GLU A 82 11.04 10.69 6.04
N LEU A 83 10.66 9.40 6.00
CA LEU A 83 11.41 8.33 6.66
C LEU A 83 12.84 8.20 6.14
N GLN A 84 13.05 8.38 4.83
CA GLN A 84 14.38 8.33 4.23
C GLN A 84 15.27 9.52 4.66
N GLN A 85 14.67 10.69 4.94
CA GLN A 85 15.41 11.84 5.48
C GLN A 85 15.83 11.60 6.93
N ASP A 86 14.95 11.01 7.74
CA ASP A 86 15.25 10.68 9.14
C ASP A 86 16.30 9.56 9.27
N GLU A 87 16.35 8.60 8.34
CA GLU A 87 17.37 7.54 8.32
C GLU A 87 18.77 8.05 7.86
N ALA A 88 18.83 9.21 7.19
CA ALA A 88 20.07 9.80 6.66
C ALA A 88 20.73 10.85 7.57
N GLY A 89 20.04 11.29 8.63
CA GLY A 89 20.52 12.26 9.62
C GLY A 89 21.10 11.62 10.87
#